data_AF-A0A7X9E3L3-F1
#
_entry.id   AF-A0A7X9E3L3-F1
#
_cell.length_a   1.000
_cell.length_b   1.000
_cell.length_c   1.000
_cell.angle_alpha   90.00
_cell.angle_beta   90.00
_cell.angle_gamma   90.00
#
_symmetry.space_group_name_H-M   'P 1'
#
loop_
_entity.id
_entity.type
_entity.pdbx_description
1 polymer ?
#
loop_
_entity_poly.entity_id
_entity_poly.type
_entity_poly.pdbx_seq_one_letter_code
_entity_poly.pdbx_strand_id
1 'polypeptide(L)'
;IDSLHGLFPQFSKEIPAEQKFKLYLEPLLQMKMPDGQYIRWTDLRLIRRMLRDSVHRAYNPEQTLLHWHYVRSSEKRNILPYCNTADYIINTSMPFEVPIYRPKLLEHFKEWEKKYEGDPLREDAYIRASRTRKMLEAIEPVEDDSPIPGDSVLREFIGGSTLNYH
;
A
#
# COMPACT_ATOMS: atom_id res chain seq x y z
N ILE A 1 13.61 -16.27 0.81
CA ILE A 1 14.10 -15.00 0.23
C ILE A 1 12.90 -14.05 0.21
N ASP A 2 13.02 -12.86 0.81
CA ASP A 2 12.05 -11.77 0.61
C ASP A 2 12.57 -10.85 -0.50
N SER A 3 11.78 -10.65 -1.56
CA SER A 3 12.21 -9.91 -2.75
C SER A 3 11.04 -9.46 -3.62
N LEU A 4 11.12 -8.22 -4.12
CA LEU A 4 10.23 -7.67 -5.15
C LEU A 4 10.38 -8.35 -6.53
N HIS A 5 11.35 -9.25 -6.66
CA HIS A 5 11.59 -10.04 -7.86
C HIS A 5 11.44 -11.55 -7.61
N GLY A 6 10.96 -11.97 -6.42
CA GLY A 6 10.88 -13.39 -6.07
C GLY A 6 10.05 -14.25 -7.02
N LEU A 7 9.05 -13.64 -7.68
CA LEU A 7 8.21 -14.30 -8.68
C LEU A 7 8.74 -14.17 -10.13
N PHE A 8 9.75 -13.32 -10.34
CA PHE A 8 10.32 -13.13 -11.67
C PHE A 8 11.18 -14.35 -12.05
N PRO A 9 10.88 -15.09 -13.13
CA PRO A 9 11.54 -16.38 -13.40
C PRO A 9 13.07 -16.33 -13.46
N GLN A 10 13.63 -15.22 -13.98
CA GLN A 10 15.08 -15.05 -14.09
C GLN A 10 15.78 -14.90 -12.73
N PHE A 11 15.07 -14.44 -11.70
CA PHE A 11 15.62 -14.22 -10.36
C PHE A 11 16.15 -15.51 -9.72
N SER A 12 15.50 -16.65 -9.99
CA SER A 12 15.84 -17.95 -9.41
C SER A 12 16.10 -19.01 -10.48
N LYS A 13 16.50 -18.63 -11.70
CA LYS A 13 16.59 -19.55 -12.85
C LYS A 13 17.48 -20.77 -12.61
N GLU A 14 18.48 -20.65 -11.75
CA GLU A 14 19.47 -21.70 -11.44
C GLU A 14 18.99 -22.66 -10.34
N ILE A 15 17.92 -22.31 -9.63
CA ILE A 15 17.33 -23.16 -8.60
C ILE A 15 16.27 -24.06 -9.27
N PRO A 16 16.28 -25.39 -9.04
CA PRO A 16 15.23 -26.28 -9.55
C PRO A 16 13.84 -25.94 -9.01
N ALA A 17 12.79 -26.22 -9.77
CA ALA A 17 11.42 -25.81 -9.42
C ALA A 17 10.89 -26.54 -8.17
N GLU A 18 11.26 -27.80 -7.99
CA GLU A 18 10.89 -28.65 -6.86
C GLU A 18 11.47 -28.18 -5.52
N GLN A 19 12.49 -27.31 -5.56
CA GLN A 19 13.08 -26.69 -4.37
C GLN A 19 12.47 -25.32 -4.06
N LYS A 20 11.48 -24.86 -4.85
CA LYS A 20 10.87 -23.54 -4.71
C LYS A 20 9.49 -23.66 -4.10
N PHE A 21 9.25 -22.79 -3.13
CA PHE A 21 7.92 -22.43 -2.66
C PHE A 21 7.76 -20.92 -2.80
N LYS A 22 6.76 -20.50 -3.57
CA LYS A 22 6.51 -19.11 -3.96
C LYS A 22 5.29 -18.59 -3.22
N LEU A 23 5.51 -17.57 -2.41
CA LEU A 23 4.47 -16.88 -1.67
C LEU A 23 4.26 -15.47 -2.26
N TYR A 24 3.01 -15.08 -2.46
CA TYR A 24 2.66 -13.73 -2.86
C TYR A 24 1.78 -13.07 -1.80
N LEU A 25 2.25 -11.95 -1.25
CA LEU A 25 1.52 -11.17 -0.25
C LEU A 25 1.00 -9.90 -0.92
N GLU A 26 -0.30 -9.64 -0.82
CA GLU A 26 -0.91 -8.44 -1.37
C GLU A 26 -2.13 -8.02 -0.55
N PRO A 27 -2.36 -6.73 -0.25
CA PRO A 27 -3.54 -6.31 0.51
C PRO A 27 -4.73 -6.16 -0.45
N LEU A 28 -5.29 -7.32 -0.82
CA LEU A 28 -6.42 -7.47 -1.74
C LEU A 28 -7.74 -7.11 -1.04
N LEU A 29 -7.86 -5.85 -0.61
CA LEU A 29 -9.05 -5.35 0.08
C LEU A 29 -10.29 -5.46 -0.81
N GLN A 30 -11.33 -6.12 -0.32
CA GLN A 30 -12.61 -6.29 -1.03
C GLN A 30 -13.71 -5.40 -0.45
N MET A 31 -13.40 -4.11 -0.29
CA MET A 31 -14.36 -3.10 0.16
C MET A 31 -14.81 -2.23 -1.03
N LYS A 32 -16.11 -1.89 -1.05
CA LYS A 32 -16.68 -0.98 -2.05
C LYS A 32 -16.92 0.40 -1.46
N MET A 33 -16.73 1.41 -2.29
CA MET A 33 -17.16 2.78 -2.02
C MET A 33 -18.69 2.90 -2.25
N PRO A 34 -19.32 4.00 -1.78
CA PRO A 34 -20.76 4.23 -1.98
C PRO A 34 -21.21 4.23 -3.45
N ASP A 35 -20.31 4.52 -4.38
CA ASP A 35 -20.56 4.46 -5.84
C ASP A 35 -20.50 3.03 -6.41
N GLY A 36 -20.30 2.02 -5.57
CA GLY A 36 -20.21 0.61 -5.94
C GLY A 36 -18.85 0.17 -6.48
N GLN A 37 -17.88 1.09 -6.65
CA GLN A 37 -16.53 0.75 -7.11
C GLN A 37 -15.71 0.14 -5.97
N TYR A 38 -14.88 -0.86 -6.29
CA TYR A 38 -13.93 -1.40 -5.32
C TYR A 38 -12.79 -0.43 -5.05
N ILE A 39 -12.41 -0.32 -3.78
CA ILE A 39 -11.16 0.33 -3.39
C ILE A 39 -10.01 -0.38 -4.09
N ARG A 40 -9.13 0.38 -4.76
CA ARG A 40 -7.97 -0.20 -5.43
C ARG A 40 -6.95 -0.62 -4.37
N TRP A 41 -6.57 -1.89 -4.38
CA TRP A 41 -5.50 -2.42 -3.53
C TRP A 41 -4.19 -1.61 -3.68
N THR A 42 -3.95 -1.01 -4.84
CA THR A 42 -2.78 -0.17 -5.09
C THR A 42 -2.76 1.11 -4.25
N ASP A 43 -3.93 1.65 -3.92
CA ASP A 43 -4.04 2.87 -3.12
C ASP A 43 -3.87 2.53 -1.64
N LEU A 44 -4.36 1.36 -1.23
CA LEU A 44 -4.07 0.82 0.11
C LEU A 44 -2.57 0.59 0.31
N ARG A 45 -1.88 0.01 -0.68
CA ARG A 45 -0.42 -0.14 -0.63
C ARG A 45 0.32 1.20 -0.60
N LEU A 46 -0.17 2.19 -1.34
CA LEU A 46 0.38 3.55 -1.34
C LEU A 46 0.33 4.12 0.08
N ILE A 47 -0.84 4.06 0.72
CA ILE A 47 -1.06 4.52 2.10
C ILE A 47 -0.16 3.76 3.09
N ARG A 48 -0.16 2.43 3.04
CA ARG A 48 0.71 1.60 3.92
C ARG A 48 2.17 1.99 3.79
N ARG A 49 2.65 2.21 2.56
CA ARG A 49 4.03 2.65 2.32
C ARG A 49 4.29 4.06 2.88
N MET A 50 3.40 5.01 2.65
CA MET A 50 3.52 6.37 3.19
C MET A 50 3.62 6.36 4.72
N LEU A 51 2.71 5.64 5.38
CA LEU A 51 2.65 5.56 6.83
C LEU A 51 3.88 4.86 7.43
N ARG A 52 4.26 3.70 6.88
CA ARG A 52 5.47 2.99 7.30
C ARG A 52 6.72 3.85 7.12
N ASP A 53 6.91 4.44 5.94
CA ASP A 53 8.11 5.22 5.65
C ASP A 53 8.15 6.50 6.52
N SER A 54 7.00 7.04 6.94
CA SER A 54 6.91 8.15 7.89
C SER A 54 7.31 7.74 9.31
N VAL A 55 6.79 6.62 9.83
CA VAL A 55 7.08 6.11 11.18
C VAL A 55 8.55 5.73 11.36
N HIS A 56 9.16 5.10 10.34
CA HIS A 56 10.50 4.51 10.49
C HIS A 56 11.65 5.39 9.98
N ARG A 57 11.39 6.40 9.13
CA ARG A 57 12.46 7.09 8.38
C ARG A 57 12.34 8.62 8.31
N ALA A 58 11.40 9.23 9.04
CA ALA A 58 11.07 10.66 8.91
C ALA A 58 10.84 11.10 7.44
N TYR A 59 10.37 10.16 6.61
CA TYR A 59 10.23 10.37 5.17
C TYR A 59 8.93 11.12 4.88
N ASN A 60 9.00 12.15 4.02
CA ASN A 60 7.82 12.92 3.63
C ASN A 60 6.89 12.06 2.75
N PRO A 61 5.63 11.79 3.17
CA PRO A 61 4.65 11.02 2.39
C PRO A 61 4.44 11.50 0.96
N GLU A 62 4.62 12.80 0.70
CA GLU A 62 4.51 13.39 -0.64
C GLU A 62 5.51 12.78 -1.62
N GLN A 63 6.74 12.50 -1.18
CA GLN A 63 7.75 11.88 -2.03
C GLN A 63 7.31 10.49 -2.47
N THR A 64 6.62 9.74 -1.62
CA THR A 64 6.04 8.44 -1.98
C THR A 64 4.96 8.60 -3.04
N LEU A 65 4.07 9.59 -2.92
CA LEU A 65 3.07 9.90 -3.95
C LEU A 65 3.74 10.16 -5.31
N LEU A 66 4.74 11.05 -5.31
CA LEU A 66 5.43 11.46 -6.52
C LEU A 66 6.17 10.32 -7.22
N HIS A 67 6.76 9.40 -6.46
CA HIS A 67 7.52 8.27 -7.01
C HIS A 67 6.69 7.01 -7.28
N TRP A 68 5.40 6.99 -6.92
CA TRP A 68 4.60 5.77 -6.97
C TRP A 68 4.48 5.16 -8.38
N HIS A 69 4.47 5.97 -9.43
CA HIS A 69 4.46 5.50 -10.81
C HIS A 69 5.66 4.60 -11.15
N TYR A 70 6.85 4.85 -10.59
CA TYR A 70 8.03 3.99 -10.77
C TYR A 70 7.81 2.61 -10.14
N VAL A 71 7.27 2.59 -8.92
CA VAL A 71 6.93 1.35 -8.20
C VAL A 71 5.93 0.54 -9.03
N ARG A 72 4.83 1.18 -9.47
CA ARG A 72 3.80 0.54 -10.29
C ARG A 72 4.32 0.01 -11.63
N SER A 73 5.22 0.76 -12.26
CA SER A 73 5.82 0.35 -13.53
C SER A 73 6.72 -0.88 -13.36
N SER A 74 7.49 -0.95 -12.28
CA SER A 74 8.27 -2.15 -11.95
C SER A 74 7.38 -3.35 -11.66
N GLU A 75 6.34 -3.17 -10.86
CA GLU A 75 5.38 -4.24 -10.51
C GLU A 75 4.70 -4.84 -11.74
N LYS A 76 4.27 -3.99 -12.69
CA LYS A 76 3.67 -4.44 -13.95
C LYS A 76 4.61 -5.29 -14.80
N ARG A 77 5.93 -5.11 -14.68
CA ARG A 77 6.93 -5.89 -15.42
C ARG A 77 7.37 -7.15 -14.69
N ASN A 78 7.48 -7.08 -13.37
CA ASN A 78 8.24 -8.05 -12.58
C ASN A 78 7.40 -8.89 -11.62
N ILE A 79 6.21 -8.43 -11.23
CA ILE A 79 5.37 -9.10 -10.22
C ILE A 79 4.03 -9.52 -10.82
N LEU A 80 3.26 -8.57 -11.37
CA LEU A 80 1.88 -8.83 -11.82
C LEU A 80 1.76 -9.90 -12.91
N PRO A 81 2.67 -10.03 -13.89
CA PRO A 81 2.59 -11.11 -14.87
C PRO A 81 2.80 -12.51 -14.28
N TYR A 82 3.45 -12.58 -13.11
CA TYR A 82 3.89 -13.84 -12.50
C TYR A 82 3.16 -14.15 -11.20
N CYS A 83 2.23 -13.30 -10.73
CA CYS A 83 1.51 -13.51 -9.47
C CYS A 83 0.72 -14.83 -9.45
N ASN A 84 0.15 -15.22 -10.59
CA ASN A 84 -0.58 -16.49 -10.73
C ASN A 84 0.33 -17.73 -10.73
N THR A 85 1.65 -17.55 -10.71
CA THR A 85 2.60 -18.66 -10.54
C THR A 85 2.92 -18.91 -9.08
N ALA A 86 2.46 -18.09 -8.14
CA ALA A 86 2.65 -18.32 -6.72
C ALA A 86 1.92 -19.59 -6.28
N ASP A 87 2.54 -20.35 -5.37
CA ASP A 87 1.93 -21.53 -4.77
C ASP A 87 0.82 -21.12 -3.80
N TYR A 88 1.03 -20.00 -3.09
CA TYR A 88 0.01 -19.39 -2.22
C TYR A 88 -0.03 -17.87 -2.36
N ILE A 89 -1.25 -17.34 -2.29
CA ILE A 89 -1.53 -15.91 -2.19
C ILE A 89 -2.10 -15.62 -0.81
N ILE A 90 -1.44 -14.74 -0.07
CA ILE A 90 -1.92 -14.27 1.24
C ILE A 90 -2.47 -12.87 1.06
N ASN A 91 -3.77 -12.73 1.32
CA ASN A 91 -4.41 -11.43 1.43
C ASN A 91 -4.01 -10.79 2.77
N THR A 92 -3.24 -9.71 2.72
CA THR A 92 -2.79 -9.00 3.92
C THR A 92 -3.67 -7.82 4.30
N SER A 93 -4.78 -7.58 3.57
CA SER A 93 -5.72 -6.50 3.89
C SER A 93 -6.51 -6.79 5.16
N MET A 94 -6.79 -5.73 5.91
CA MET A 94 -7.58 -5.75 7.13
C MET A 94 -8.71 -4.74 6.95
N PRO A 95 -9.99 -5.15 6.91
CA PRO A 95 -11.10 -4.23 6.59
C PRO A 95 -11.16 -2.97 7.47
N PHE A 96 -10.69 -3.07 8.71
CA PHE A 96 -10.71 -1.99 9.70
C PHE A 96 -9.51 -1.02 9.59
N GLU A 97 -8.56 -1.23 8.67
CA GLU A 97 -7.36 -0.39 8.59
C GLU A 97 -7.63 0.99 7.96
N VAL A 98 -8.56 1.07 7.02
CA VAL A 98 -8.79 2.30 6.26
C VAL A 98 -9.38 3.42 7.13
N PRO A 99 -10.37 3.16 8.02
CA PRO A 99 -10.83 4.14 9.02
C PRO A 99 -9.70 4.75 9.87
N ILE A 100 -8.68 3.95 10.20
CA ILE A 100 -7.52 4.36 11.01
C ILE A 100 -6.54 5.21 10.20
N TYR A 101 -6.43 4.96 8.89
CA TYR A 101 -5.54 5.71 8.01
C TYR A 101 -6.09 7.08 7.63
N ARG A 102 -7.41 7.22 7.58
CA ARG A 102 -8.09 8.46 7.23
C ARG A 102 -7.60 9.67 8.02
N PRO A 103 -7.63 9.70 9.37
CA PRO A 103 -7.18 10.87 10.13
C PRO A 103 -5.69 11.19 9.94
N LYS A 104 -4.87 10.18 9.57
CA LYS A 104 -3.43 10.34 9.40
C LYS A 104 -3.03 10.96 8.05
N LEU A 105 -3.81 10.74 6.98
CA LEU A 105 -3.41 11.16 5.62
C LEU A 105 -4.44 11.98 4.83
N LEU A 106 -5.70 12.05 5.25
CA LEU A 106 -6.74 12.70 4.43
C LEU A 106 -6.39 14.15 4.07
N GLU A 107 -5.92 14.93 5.03
CA GLU A 107 -5.57 16.35 4.79
C GLU A 107 -4.39 16.50 3.82
N HIS A 108 -3.41 15.59 3.87
CA HIS A 108 -2.32 15.55 2.89
C HIS A 108 -2.84 15.30 1.48
N PHE A 109 -3.76 14.35 1.30
CA PHE A 109 -4.34 14.07 -0.02
C PHE A 109 -5.19 15.23 -0.55
N LYS A 110 -5.89 15.98 0.32
CA LYS A 110 -6.58 17.23 -0.05
C LYS A 110 -5.60 18.30 -0.51
N GLU A 111 -4.48 18.45 0.18
CA GLU A 111 -3.42 19.38 -0.21
C GLU A 111 -2.82 19.01 -1.58
N TRP A 112 -2.44 17.73 -1.77
CA TRP A 112 -1.81 17.27 -3.00
C TRP A 112 -2.73 17.30 -4.21
N GLU A 113 -4.02 16.99 -4.05
CA GLU A 113 -4.99 17.12 -5.14
C GLU A 113 -5.01 18.57 -5.67
N LYS A 114 -5.08 19.57 -4.77
CA LYS A 114 -5.02 20.99 -5.17
C LYS A 114 -3.66 21.37 -5.74
N LYS A 115 -2.58 20.94 -5.10
CA LYS A 115 -1.20 21.31 -5.47
C LYS A 115 -0.82 20.85 -6.88
N TYR A 116 -1.27 19.66 -7.28
CA TYR A 116 -0.92 19.04 -8.56
C TYR A 116 -2.01 19.18 -9.62
N GLU A 117 -3.09 19.90 -9.33
CA GLU A 117 -4.15 20.15 -10.30
C GLU A 117 -3.62 20.93 -11.50
N GLY A 118 -3.87 20.41 -12.71
CA GLY A 118 -3.45 21.04 -13.96
C GLY A 118 -1.95 20.96 -14.28
N ASP A 119 -1.13 20.29 -13.46
CA ASP A 119 0.30 20.12 -13.73
C ASP A 119 0.54 18.87 -14.61
N PRO A 120 0.96 19.04 -15.89
CA PRO A 120 1.17 17.92 -16.81
C PRO A 120 2.32 17.00 -16.39
N LEU A 121 3.28 17.47 -15.57
CA LEU A 121 4.38 16.65 -15.06
C LEU A 121 3.97 15.84 -13.83
N ARG A 122 2.82 16.16 -13.22
CA ARG A 122 2.33 15.56 -11.98
C ARG A 122 0.95 14.93 -12.10
N GLU A 123 0.49 14.69 -13.33
CA GLU A 123 -0.82 14.10 -13.62
C GLU A 123 -1.07 12.78 -12.85
N ASP A 124 -0.11 11.85 -12.80
CA ASP A 124 -0.26 10.60 -12.05
C ASP A 124 -0.44 10.84 -10.54
N ALA A 125 0.30 11.79 -9.98
CA ALA A 125 0.18 12.17 -8.57
C ALA A 125 -1.18 12.81 -8.29
N TYR A 126 -1.64 13.72 -9.15
CA TYR A 126 -2.97 14.33 -9.08
C TYR A 126 -4.08 13.28 -9.12
N ILE A 127 -4.08 12.38 -10.12
CA ILE A 127 -5.11 11.33 -10.28
C ILE A 127 -5.17 10.44 -9.04
N ARG A 128 -4.01 10.09 -8.47
CA ARG A 128 -3.92 9.26 -7.26
C ARG A 128 -4.38 10.03 -6.02
N ALA A 129 -3.97 11.29 -5.87
CA ALA A 129 -4.38 12.11 -4.75
C ALA A 129 -5.89 12.28 -4.74
N SER A 130 -6.49 12.66 -5.88
CA SER A 130 -7.94 12.80 -6.03
C SER A 130 -8.68 11.51 -5.71
N ARG A 131 -8.25 10.38 -6.28
CA ARG A 131 -8.90 9.08 -6.05
C ARG A 131 -8.78 8.62 -4.60
N THR A 132 -7.60 8.73 -4.01
CA THR A 132 -7.36 8.27 -2.64
C THR A 132 -8.05 9.17 -1.62
N ARG A 133 -8.08 10.49 -1.85
CA ARG A 133 -8.87 11.44 -1.05
C ARG A 133 -10.34 11.05 -1.05
N LYS A 134 -10.96 10.85 -2.23
CA LYS A 134 -12.38 10.47 -2.33
C LYS A 134 -12.69 9.20 -1.56
N MET A 135 -11.79 8.21 -1.63
CA MET A 135 -11.91 6.97 -0.88
C MET A 135 -11.85 7.20 0.63
N LEU A 136 -10.89 7.99 1.13
CA LEU A 136 -10.75 8.30 2.55
C LEU A 136 -11.90 9.18 3.08
N GLU A 137 -12.42 10.10 2.27
CA GLU A 137 -13.58 10.93 2.64
C GLU A 137 -14.87 10.12 2.79
N ALA A 138 -15.03 9.05 2.02
CA ALA A 138 -16.20 8.20 2.05
C ALA A 138 -16.28 7.27 3.29
N ILE A 139 -15.27 7.32 4.15
CA ILE A 139 -15.12 6.40 5.29
C ILE A 139 -15.23 7.20 6.60
N GLU A 140 -15.92 6.62 7.58
CA GLU A 140 -15.98 7.16 8.94
C GLU A 140 -14.61 7.00 9.62
N PRO A 141 -14.01 8.07 10.18
CA PRO A 141 -12.72 7.98 10.85
C PRO A 141 -12.79 7.17 12.15
N VAL A 142 -11.69 6.53 12.48
CA VAL A 142 -11.40 6.07 13.84
C VAL A 142 -10.15 6.80 14.32
N GLU A 143 -10.35 7.77 15.21
CA GLU A 143 -9.29 8.62 15.76
C GLU A 143 -8.51 7.90 16.88
N ASP A 144 -9.20 7.13 17.70
CA ASP A 144 -8.61 6.37 18.80
C ASP A 144 -8.12 4.99 18.31
N ASP A 145 -6.81 4.87 18.13
CA ASP A 145 -6.16 3.61 17.78
C ASP A 145 -5.69 2.78 19.00
N SER A 146 -6.05 3.17 20.24
CA SER A 146 -5.72 2.45 21.47
C SER A 146 -6.28 1.01 21.55
N PRO A 147 -7.43 0.67 20.95
CA PRO A 147 -7.91 -0.72 20.95
C PRO A 147 -7.07 -1.67 20.09
N ILE A 148 -6.19 -1.15 19.23
CA ILE A 148 -5.32 -1.98 18.38
C ILE A 148 -4.22 -2.59 19.26
N PRO A 149 -4.09 -3.93 19.32
CA PRO A 149 -3.04 -4.56 20.11
C PRO A 149 -1.63 -4.11 19.70
N GLY A 150 -0.71 -4.06 20.67
CA GLY A 150 0.69 -3.69 20.43
C GLY A 150 1.45 -4.66 19.53
N ASP A 151 0.99 -5.91 19.44
CA ASP A 151 1.52 -6.97 18.56
C ASP A 151 0.79 -7.07 17.22
N SER A 152 -0.14 -6.16 16.93
CA SER A 152 -0.84 -6.10 15.65
C SER A 152 0.09 -5.66 14.53
N VAL A 153 -0.01 -6.30 13.36
CA VAL A 153 0.71 -5.91 12.13
C VAL A 153 0.43 -4.47 11.74
N LEU A 154 -0.75 -3.91 12.08
CA LEU A 154 -1.05 -2.50 11.80
C LEU A 154 -0.07 -1.53 12.48
N ARG A 155 0.54 -1.93 13.60
CA ARG A 155 1.53 -1.13 14.32
C ARG A 155 2.79 -0.85 13.49
N GLU A 156 3.04 -1.62 12.43
CA GLU A 156 4.08 -1.30 11.42
C GLU A 156 3.80 0.04 10.70
N PHE A 157 2.52 0.37 10.50
CA PHE A 157 2.09 1.55 9.75
C PHE A 157 1.75 2.72 10.69
N ILE A 158 1.09 2.44 11.82
CA ILE A 158 0.55 3.50 12.68
C ILE A 158 1.41 3.80 13.92
N GLY A 159 2.50 3.04 14.13
CA GLY A 159 3.34 3.12 15.33
C GLY A 159 2.71 2.44 16.56
N GLY A 160 3.47 2.37 17.66
CA GLY A 160 3.03 1.77 18.93
C GLY A 160 3.22 0.25 19.02
N SER A 161 4.14 -0.32 18.23
CA SER A 161 4.45 -1.76 18.30
C SER A 161 5.13 -2.10 19.63
N THR A 162 4.71 -3.21 20.25
CA THR A 162 5.38 -3.81 21.42
C THR A 162 6.39 -4.88 21.02
N LEU A 163 6.51 -5.16 19.72
CA LEU A 163 7.47 -6.12 19.20
C LEU A 163 8.84 -5.44 19.06
N ASN A 164 9.87 -6.11 19.58
CA ASN A 164 11.25 -5.71 19.37
C ASN A 164 11.72 -6.27 18.02
N TYR A 165 11.87 -5.39 17.04
CA TYR A 165 12.51 -5.74 15.77
C TYR A 165 14.03 -5.65 15.98
N HIS A 166 14.71 -6.79 15.83
CA HIS A 166 16.15 -6.94 16.02
C HIS A 166 16.97 -6.32 14.89
#